data_AF-A0A1J3CL32-F1
#
_entry.id   AF-A0A1J3CL32-F1
#
_cell.length_a   1.000
_cell.length_b   1.000
_cell.length_c   1.000
_cell.angle_alpha   90.00
_cell.angle_beta   90.00
_cell.angle_gamma   90.00
#
_symmetry.space_group_name_H-M   'P 1'
#
loop_
_entity.id
_entity.type
_entity.pdbx_description
1 polymer ?
#
loop_
_entity_poly.entity_id
_entity_poly.type
_entity_poly.pdbx_seq_one_letter_code
_entity_poly.pdbx_strand_id
1 'polypeptide(L)'
;NMARFSLVLVVALCLTISSFPDQTTAKLSRKFYSKTCPNVEHIVRNVVNNKVKQTFVTIPATLRLFFHDCFVSGCDASVMIQSTPKNKAEKDHPDNISLAGDGFDMVIQAK
;
A
#
# COMPACT_ATOMS: atom_id res chain seq x y z
N ASN A 1 46.16 23.86 -13.51
CA ASN A 1 45.06 23.69 -14.49
C ASN A 1 44.53 22.27 -14.57
N MET A 2 45.32 21.23 -14.86
CA MET A 2 44.81 19.85 -15.02
C MET A 2 44.07 19.27 -13.80
N ALA A 3 44.64 19.38 -12.59
CA ALA A 3 44.05 18.80 -11.37
C ALA A 3 42.71 19.45 -10.96
N ARG A 4 42.52 20.74 -11.26
CA ARG A 4 41.25 21.45 -11.01
C ARG A 4 40.17 20.99 -11.99
N PHE A 5 40.53 20.78 -13.26
CA PHE A 5 39.62 20.20 -14.25
C PHE A 5 39.21 18.78 -13.88
N SER A 6 40.14 17.94 -13.43
CA SER A 6 39.83 16.58 -12.96
C SER A 6 38.93 16.59 -11.73
N LEU A 7 39.16 17.50 -10.76
CA LEU A 7 38.30 17.62 -9.58
C LEU A 7 36.86 18.03 -9.96
N VAL A 8 36.71 19.03 -10.84
CA VAL A 8 35.39 19.48 -11.32
C VAL A 8 34.66 18.34 -12.04
N LEU A 9 35.37 17.55 -12.85
CA LEU A 9 34.80 16.42 -13.58
C LEU A 9 34.31 15.29 -12.63
N VAL A 10 35.08 14.99 -11.58
CA VAL A 10 34.70 14.00 -10.56
C VAL A 10 33.49 14.47 -9.77
N VAL A 11 33.45 15.75 -9.36
CA VAL A 11 32.30 16.32 -8.63
C VAL A 11 31.04 16.33 -9.50
N ALA A 12 31.16 16.70 -10.77
CA ALA A 12 30.05 16.66 -11.72
C ALA A 12 29.52 15.22 -11.91
N LEU A 13 30.42 14.23 -12.04
CA LEU A 13 30.03 12.83 -12.18
C LEU A 13 29.32 12.30 -10.91
N CYS A 14 29.82 12.62 -9.72
CA CYS A 14 29.17 12.24 -8.46
C CYS A 14 27.75 12.84 -8.34
N LEU A 15 27.58 14.11 -8.71
CA LEU A 15 26.27 14.78 -8.71
C LEU A 15 25.27 14.10 -9.65
N THR A 16 25.72 13.66 -10.83
CA THR A 16 24.87 12.91 -11.77
C THR A 16 24.46 11.54 -11.23
N ILE A 17 25.35 10.81 -10.55
CA ILE A 17 25.06 9.48 -9.99
C ILE A 17 24.04 9.59 -8.84
N SER A 18 24.12 10.63 -8.00
CA SER A 18 23.17 10.88 -6.91
C SER A 18 21.77 11.35 -7.37
N SER A 19 21.61 11.69 -8.65
CA SER A 19 20.36 12.20 -9.22
C SER A 19 19.48 11.12 -9.85
N PHE A 20 19.94 9.86 -9.90
CA PHE A 20 19.10 8.74 -10.31
C PHE A 20 18.41 8.18 -9.07
N PRO A 21 17.13 8.54 -8.79
CA PRO A 21 16.38 7.78 -7.83
C PRO A 21 16.37 6.34 -8.32
N ASP A 22 16.87 5.43 -7.49
CA ASP A 22 16.76 3.99 -7.72
C ASP A 22 15.27 3.67 -7.72
N GLN A 23 14.66 3.69 -8.92
CA GLN A 23 13.26 3.30 -9.10
C GLN A 23 13.21 1.80 -8.92
N THR A 24 13.22 1.37 -7.65
CA THR A 24 12.86 0.02 -7.25
C THR A 24 11.40 -0.19 -7.62
N THR A 25 11.15 -0.52 -8.89
CA THR A 25 9.84 -0.95 -9.33
C THR A 25 9.65 -2.34 -8.78
N ALA A 26 9.07 -2.43 -7.58
CA ALA A 26 8.54 -3.68 -7.07
C ALA A 26 7.52 -4.20 -8.10
N LYS A 27 7.96 -5.12 -8.97
CA LYS A 27 7.10 -5.67 -10.02
C LYS A 27 6.12 -6.65 -9.38
N LEU A 28 4.85 -6.24 -9.37
CA LEU A 28 3.74 -7.11 -9.00
C LEU A 28 3.69 -8.32 -9.93
N SER A 29 3.35 -9.48 -9.35
CA SER A 29 3.17 -10.73 -10.09
C SER A 29 1.92 -11.44 -9.60
N ARG A 30 1.09 -11.90 -10.54
CA ARG A 30 -0.10 -12.72 -10.23
C ARG A 30 0.24 -14.03 -9.51
N LYS A 31 1.49 -14.47 -9.55
CA LYS A 31 1.95 -15.71 -8.90
C LYS A 31 2.83 -15.45 -7.67
N PHE A 32 2.82 -14.25 -7.10
CA PHE A 32 3.69 -13.88 -5.98
C PHE A 32 3.64 -14.89 -4.82
N TYR A 33 2.43 -15.36 -4.46
CA TYR A 33 2.24 -16.33 -3.37
C TYR A 33 2.23 -17.80 -3.79
N SER A 34 2.50 -18.14 -5.06
CA SER A 34 2.28 -19.51 -5.56
C SER A 34 3.13 -20.59 -4.86
N LYS A 35 4.23 -20.20 -4.21
CA LYS A 35 5.12 -21.11 -3.47
C LYS A 35 4.92 -21.05 -1.95
N THR A 36 4.52 -19.90 -1.42
CA THR A 36 4.45 -19.64 0.02
C THR A 36 3.04 -19.79 0.58
N CYS A 37 2.03 -19.36 -0.18
CA CYS A 37 0.61 -19.51 0.17
C CYS A 37 -0.22 -19.74 -1.11
N PRO A 38 -0.14 -20.94 -1.72
CA PRO A 38 -0.75 -21.22 -3.02
C PRO A 38 -2.28 -21.07 -3.03
N ASN A 39 -2.93 -21.19 -1.86
CA ASN A 39 -4.37 -21.10 -1.69
C ASN A 39 -4.86 -19.69 -1.28
N VAL A 40 -3.98 -18.67 -1.24
CA VAL A 40 -4.34 -17.34 -0.71
C VAL A 40 -5.57 -16.74 -1.38
N GLU A 41 -5.68 -16.81 -2.70
CA GLU A 41 -6.82 -16.26 -3.43
C GLU A 41 -8.13 -16.99 -3.10
N HIS A 42 -8.06 -18.31 -2.92
CA HIS A 42 -9.21 -19.12 -2.53
C HIS A 42 -9.65 -18.84 -1.09
N ILE A 43 -8.69 -18.72 -0.16
CA ILE A 43 -8.96 -18.38 1.25
C ILE A 43 -9.66 -17.03 1.33
N VAL A 44 -9.09 -15.99 0.70
CA VAL A 44 -9.67 -14.65 0.67
C VAL A 44 -11.07 -14.68 0.05
N ARG A 45 -11.26 -15.38 -1.09
CA ARG A 45 -12.57 -15.50 -1.75
C ARG A 45 -13.63 -16.12 -0.83
N ASN A 46 -13.26 -17.15 -0.05
CA ASN A 46 -14.20 -17.77 0.89
C ASN A 46 -14.58 -16.84 2.03
N VAL A 47 -13.62 -16.09 2.58
CA VAL A 47 -13.91 -15.06 3.60
C VAL A 47 -14.86 -14.00 3.03
N VAL A 48 -14.58 -13.49 1.82
CA VAL A 48 -15.46 -12.52 1.13
C VAL A 48 -16.87 -13.09 1.01
N ASN A 49 -17.02 -14.30 0.49
CA ASN A 49 -18.33 -14.93 0.28
C ASN A 49 -19.10 -15.12 1.58
N ASN A 50 -18.41 -15.44 2.68
CA ASN A 50 -19.06 -15.60 3.99
C ASN A 50 -19.48 -14.25 4.58
N LYS A 51 -18.63 -13.23 4.47
CA LYS A 51 -18.91 -11.89 4.98
C LYS A 51 -20.03 -11.19 4.22
N VAL A 52 -20.07 -11.32 2.89
CA VAL A 52 -21.15 -10.80 2.04
C VAL A 52 -22.52 -11.37 2.40
N LYS A 53 -22.59 -12.64 2.85
CA LYS A 53 -23.84 -13.26 3.33
C LYS A 53 -24.34 -12.64 4.64
N GLN A 54 -23.46 -12.04 5.44
CA GLN A 54 -23.84 -11.33 6.67
C GLN A 54 -24.41 -9.96 6.34
N THR A 55 -23.80 -9.24 5.40
CA THR A 55 -24.30 -7.95 4.92
C THR A 55 -23.79 -7.61 3.53
N PHE A 56 -24.69 -7.13 2.66
CA PHE A 56 -24.33 -6.67 1.32
C PHE A 56 -23.40 -5.44 1.34
N VAL A 57 -23.42 -4.65 2.42
CA VAL A 57 -22.58 -3.45 2.61
C VAL A 57 -21.08 -3.77 2.47
N THR A 58 -20.67 -5.01 2.77
CA THR A 58 -19.29 -5.51 2.64
C THR A 58 -18.67 -5.16 1.30
N ILE A 59 -19.43 -5.34 0.20
CA ILE A 59 -18.90 -5.17 -1.17
C ILE A 59 -18.51 -3.71 -1.43
N PRO A 60 -19.44 -2.74 -1.40
CA PRO A 60 -19.09 -1.35 -1.65
C PRO A 60 -18.15 -0.78 -0.59
N ALA A 61 -18.24 -1.22 0.68
CA ALA A 61 -17.35 -0.78 1.74
C ALA A 61 -15.89 -1.17 1.47
N THR A 62 -15.65 -2.43 1.12
CA THR A 62 -14.29 -2.94 0.86
C THR A 62 -13.68 -2.32 -0.39
N LEU A 63 -14.47 -2.15 -1.46
CA LEU A 63 -14.00 -1.49 -2.68
C LEU A 63 -13.64 -0.02 -2.45
N ARG A 64 -14.46 0.71 -1.69
CA ARG A 64 -14.18 2.10 -1.34
C ARG A 64 -12.94 2.19 -0.45
N LEU A 65 -12.76 1.29 0.50
CA LEU A 65 -11.57 1.24 1.35
C LEU A 65 -10.29 1.04 0.53
N PHE A 66 -10.29 0.09 -0.42
CA PHE A 66 -9.16 -0.12 -1.34
C PHE A 66 -8.83 1.12 -2.17
N PHE A 67 -9.86 1.83 -2.65
CA PHE A 67 -9.66 3.08 -3.38
C PHE A 67 -9.01 4.15 -2.50
N HIS A 68 -9.50 4.34 -1.27
CA HIS A 68 -8.95 5.34 -0.36
C HIS A 68 -7.48 5.05 -0.01
N ASP A 69 -7.13 3.77 0.22
CA ASP A 69 -5.75 3.35 0.44
C ASP A 69 -4.87 3.73 -0.77
N CYS A 70 -5.21 3.24 -1.96
CA CYS A 70 -4.39 3.46 -3.14
C CYS A 70 -4.24 4.92 -3.58
N PHE A 71 -5.17 5.81 -3.22
CA PHE A 71 -5.13 7.22 -3.58
C PHE A 71 -4.18 8.04 -2.73
N VAL A 72 -3.94 7.63 -1.48
CA VAL A 72 -3.06 8.33 -0.55
C VAL A 72 -1.75 7.57 -0.47
N SER A 73 -0.69 8.08 -1.10
CA SER A 73 0.67 7.50 -1.05
C SER A 73 0.83 6.08 -1.63
N GLY A 74 -0.25 5.43 -2.10
CA GLY A 74 -0.22 4.17 -2.84
C GLY A 74 -0.91 3.03 -2.09
N CYS A 75 -0.97 1.84 -2.70
CA CYS A 75 -1.67 0.69 -2.12
C CYS A 75 -0.79 -0.04 -1.08
N ASP A 76 -0.55 0.58 0.07
CA ASP A 76 0.38 0.11 1.10
C ASP A 76 -0.30 -0.26 2.43
N ALA A 77 -1.63 -0.22 2.49
CA ALA A 77 -2.46 -0.46 3.67
C ALA A 77 -2.31 0.59 4.79
N SER A 78 -1.81 1.80 4.52
CA SER A 78 -1.69 2.88 5.51
C SER A 78 -3.03 3.24 6.15
N VAL A 79 -4.14 3.16 5.41
CA VAL A 79 -5.48 3.47 5.91
C VAL A 79 -5.94 2.50 7.01
N MET A 80 -5.35 1.31 7.10
CA MET A 80 -5.69 0.30 8.11
C MET A 80 -5.08 0.58 9.48
N ILE A 81 -4.10 1.48 9.55
CA ILE A 81 -3.36 1.78 10.79
C ILE A 81 -4.21 2.61 11.75
N GLN A 82 -4.16 2.25 13.03
CA GLN A 82 -4.88 2.97 14.09
C GLN A 82 -4.00 4.08 14.68
N SER A 83 -4.63 5.20 15.06
CA SER A 83 -3.95 6.25 15.81
C SER A 83 -3.43 5.72 17.15
N THR A 84 -2.35 6.34 17.60
CA THR A 84 -1.79 6.15 18.94
C THR A 84 -1.84 7.49 19.67
N PRO A 85 -1.65 7.53 21.00
CA PRO A 85 -1.62 8.81 21.74
C PRO A 85 -0.59 9.82 21.23
N LYS A 86 0.46 9.36 20.52
CA LYS A 86 1.56 10.20 20.01
C LYS A 86 1.51 10.43 18.50
N ASN A 87 0.64 9.74 17.76
CA ASN A 87 0.60 9.83 16.31
C ASN A 87 -0.82 9.63 15.78
N LYS A 88 -1.27 10.53 14.91
CA LYS A 88 -2.57 10.43 14.24
C LYS A 88 -2.41 9.65 12.94
N ALA A 89 -3.17 8.58 12.79
CA ALA A 89 -3.17 7.75 11.59
C ALA A 89 -4.10 8.32 10.51
N GLU A 90 -3.86 7.89 9.27
CA GLU A 90 -4.66 8.27 8.10
C GLU A 90 -6.14 7.85 8.26
N LYS A 91 -6.40 6.76 8.98
CA LYS A 91 -7.77 6.31 9.30
C LYS A 91 -8.66 7.38 9.91
N ASP A 92 -8.08 8.29 10.72
CA ASP A 92 -8.78 9.37 11.39
C ASP A 92 -8.75 10.71 10.60
N HIS A 93 -8.35 10.66 9.32
CA HIS A 93 -8.43 11.80 8.43
C HIS A 93 -9.92 12.14 8.14
N PRO A 94 -10.31 13.42 8.06
CA PRO A 94 -11.69 13.81 7.78
C PRO A 94 -12.33 13.14 6.56
N ASP A 95 -11.56 12.86 5.51
CA ASP A 95 -12.07 12.17 4.31
C ASP A 95 -12.35 10.68 4.55
N ASN A 96 -11.69 10.08 5.54
CA ASN A 96 -11.77 8.66 5.86
C ASN A 96 -12.80 8.33 6.95
N ILE A 97 -13.32 9.32 7.69
CA ILE A 97 -14.33 9.09 8.75
C ILE A 97 -15.64 8.47 8.23
N SER A 98 -15.92 8.66 6.94
CA SER A 98 -17.12 8.14 6.27
C SER A 98 -16.92 6.75 5.66
N LEU A 99 -15.72 6.18 5.77
CA LEU A 99 -15.46 4.80 5.37
C LEU A 99 -16.23 3.85 6.30
N ALA A 100 -16.98 2.93 5.71
CA ALA A 100 -17.76 1.98 6.46
C ALA A 100 -16.84 0.98 7.20
N GLY A 101 -17.06 0.82 8.51
CA GLY A 101 -16.32 -0.13 9.36
C GLY A 101 -16.29 -1.55 8.81
N ASP A 102 -17.36 -1.96 8.13
CA ASP A 102 -17.49 -3.30 7.55
C ASP A 102 -16.42 -3.60 6.47
N GLY A 103 -15.90 -2.58 5.79
CA GLY A 103 -14.77 -2.74 4.86
C GLY A 103 -13.48 -3.06 5.60
N PHE A 104 -13.24 -2.44 6.76
CA PHE A 104 -12.09 -2.77 7.61
C PHE A 104 -12.24 -4.18 8.20
N ASP A 105 -13.44 -4.54 8.68
CA ASP A 105 -13.73 -5.86 9.23
C ASP A 105 -13.51 -6.97 8.19
N MET A 106 -13.86 -6.73 6.93
CA MET A 106 -13.63 -7.67 5.84
C MET A 106 -12.13 -7.98 5.70
N VAL A 107 -11.28 -6.95 5.64
CA VAL A 107 -9.83 -7.11 5.52
C VAL A 107 -9.24 -7.80 6.75
N ILE A 108 -9.73 -7.46 7.95
CA ILE A 108 -9.32 -8.11 9.21
C ILE A 108 -9.68 -9.60 9.22
N GLN A 109 -10.86 -9.98 8.72
CA GLN A 109 -11.26 -11.39 8.65
C GLN A 109 -10.48 -12.19 7.60
N ALA A 110 -9.99 -11.53 6.54
CA ALA A 110 -9.25 -12.18 5.46
C ALA A 110 -7.74 -12.35 5.77
N LYS A 111 -7.24 -11.67 6.80
CA LYS A 111 -5.84 -11.63 7.26
C LYS A 111 -5.56 -12.71 8.30
#